data_AF-A0A2I1HLM0-F1
#
_entry.id   AF-A0A2I1HLM0-F1
#
_cell.length_a   1.000
_cell.length_b   1.000
_cell.length_c   1.000
_cell.angle_alpha   90.00
_cell.angle_beta   90.00
_cell.angle_gamma   90.00
#
_symmetry.space_group_name_H-M   'P 1'
#
loop_
_entity.id
_entity.type
_entity.pdbx_description
1 polymer ?
#
loop_
_entity_poly.entity_id
_entity_poly.type
_entity_poly.pdbx_seq_one_letter_code
_entity_poly.pdbx_strand_id
1 'polypeptide(L)'
;MRAPSYLKQRSRYRTVYNFHTALPDQKVLFTSEVDVGLKSTHTSDTCNNLNRTWHRFKTILLKAARSAFPKQVISLNKTKKIPVELQPYQHISHKLDHYIRSLSRHFTISELYGSWSRFYPSFCPLFLELFSERMDLINQFSAPTSLYSEFTASNLSFKTYLNKFKGLLRPVQRLISAKLKLEFNHYKHDAMKSAIAERNANFYEDKGKFIRSSLN
;
A
#
# COMPACT_ATOMS: atom_id res chain seq x y z
N MET A 1 20.51 -3.81 14.07
CA MET A 1 19.13 -3.35 13.72
C MET A 1 19.13 -1.83 13.68
N ARG A 2 18.76 -1.19 12.56
CA ARG A 2 18.80 0.29 12.42
C ARG A 2 17.44 0.88 12.84
N ALA A 3 17.43 1.81 13.78
CA ALA A 3 16.22 2.51 14.19
C ALA A 3 15.57 3.23 12.98
N PRO A 4 14.24 3.17 12.80
CA PRO A 4 13.57 3.90 11.72
C PRO A 4 13.80 5.40 11.89
N SER A 5 13.93 6.14 10.79
CA SER A 5 13.99 7.60 10.85
C SER A 5 12.72 8.18 11.48
N TYR A 6 12.85 9.34 12.15
CA TYR A 6 11.76 10.03 12.85
C TYR A 6 10.48 10.19 12.01
N LEU A 7 10.63 10.43 10.70
CA LEU A 7 9.51 10.52 9.75
C LEU A 7 8.78 9.17 9.54
N LYS A 8 9.51 8.05 9.54
CA LYS A 8 8.93 6.69 9.48
C LYS A 8 8.28 6.27 10.79
N GLN A 9 8.66 6.89 11.90
CA GLN A 9 8.03 6.69 13.21
C GLN A 9 6.70 7.45 13.28
N ARG A 10 6.64 8.68 12.75
CA ARG A 10 5.42 9.49 12.64
C ARG A 10 4.33 8.87 11.76
N SER A 11 4.68 8.04 10.77
CA SER A 11 3.68 7.32 9.95
C SER A 11 3.09 6.08 10.65
N ARG A 12 3.67 5.63 11.76
CA ARG A 12 3.24 4.46 12.54
C ARG A 12 2.38 4.82 13.75
N TYR A 13 2.24 6.10 14.07
CA TYR A 13 1.46 6.56 15.21
C TYR A 13 0.70 7.84 14.84
N ARG A 14 -0.62 7.89 15.09
CA ARG A 14 -1.41 9.13 15.00
C ARG A 14 -1.70 9.65 16.40
N THR A 15 -1.60 10.96 16.57
CA THR A 15 -2.09 11.63 17.76
C THR A 15 -3.59 11.84 17.60
N VAL A 16 -4.37 11.34 18.56
CA VAL A 16 -5.84 11.50 18.60
C VAL A 16 -6.22 12.14 19.94
N TYR A 17 -7.27 12.95 19.90
CA TYR A 17 -7.89 13.59 21.07
C TYR A 17 -9.24 12.92 21.30
N ASN A 18 -9.38 12.20 22.41
CA ASN A 18 -10.57 11.38 22.65
C ASN A 18 -11.68 12.17 23.34
N PHE A 19 -12.62 12.69 22.55
CA PHE A 19 -13.79 13.41 23.05
C PHE A 19 -14.74 12.52 23.88
N HIS A 20 -14.84 11.22 23.56
CA HIS A 20 -15.83 10.34 24.17
C HIS A 20 -15.48 9.99 25.61
N THR A 21 -14.20 9.85 25.93
CA THR A 21 -13.70 9.62 27.29
C THR A 21 -13.43 10.92 28.05
N ALA A 22 -13.68 12.08 27.43
CA ALA A 22 -13.41 13.37 28.06
C ALA A 22 -14.39 13.65 29.20
N LEU A 23 -13.87 14.18 30.29
CA LEU A 23 -14.66 14.62 31.43
C LEU A 23 -15.59 15.78 31.01
N PRO A 24 -16.73 15.99 31.68
CA PRO A 24 -17.63 17.11 31.39
C PRO A 24 -16.92 18.46 31.31
N ASP A 25 -16.03 18.75 32.26
CA ASP A 25 -15.27 20.02 32.30
C ASP A 25 -14.35 20.21 31.09
N GLN A 26 -13.77 19.12 30.58
CA GLN A 26 -12.95 19.14 29.37
C GLN A 26 -13.80 19.43 28.12
N LYS A 27 -15.04 18.93 28.07
CA LYS A 27 -15.98 19.23 26.98
C LYS A 27 -16.43 20.68 27.03
N VAL A 28 -16.67 21.23 28.22
CA VAL A 28 -17.00 22.66 28.40
C VAL A 28 -15.83 23.55 27.97
N LEU A 29 -14.61 23.22 28.41
CA LEU A 29 -13.39 23.92 27.99
C LEU A 29 -13.20 23.87 26.47
N PHE A 30 -13.42 22.72 25.86
CA PHE A 30 -13.35 22.56 24.40
C PHE A 30 -14.32 23.48 23.67
N THR A 31 -15.59 23.50 24.08
CA THR A 31 -16.61 24.35 23.45
C THR A 31 -16.28 25.83 23.61
N SER A 32 -15.83 26.25 24.80
CA SER A 32 -15.40 27.62 25.05
C SER A 32 -14.24 28.04 24.15
N GLU A 33 -13.23 27.19 23.99
CA GLU A 33 -12.08 27.43 23.12
C GLU A 33 -12.45 27.49 21.63
N VAL A 34 -13.40 26.65 21.19
CA VAL A 34 -13.94 26.71 19.83
C VAL A 34 -14.67 28.03 19.60
N ASP A 35 -15.53 28.45 20.53
CA ASP A 35 -16.29 29.69 20.42
C ASP A 35 -15.39 30.93 20.39
N VAL A 36 -14.36 30.98 21.24
CA VAL A 36 -13.35 32.06 21.22
C VAL A 36 -12.57 32.04 19.90
N GLY A 37 -12.19 30.85 19.42
CA GLY A 37 -11.48 30.68 18.16
C GLY A 37 -12.29 31.14 16.95
N LEU A 38 -13.60 30.89 16.93
CA LEU A 38 -14.50 31.35 15.87
C LEU A 38 -14.72 32.87 15.94
N LYS A 39 -14.97 33.41 17.13
CA LYS A 39 -15.25 34.85 17.34
C LYS A 39 -14.05 35.74 17.02
N SER A 40 -12.82 35.29 17.30
CA SER A 40 -11.59 36.06 17.02
C SER A 40 -11.29 36.29 15.53
N THR A 41 -12.07 35.68 14.62
CA THR A 41 -11.82 35.74 13.17
C THR A 41 -12.74 36.70 12.40
N HIS A 42 -13.66 37.39 13.08
CA HIS A 42 -14.59 38.34 12.45
C HIS A 42 -13.95 39.65 11.95
N THR A 43 -12.63 39.83 12.05
CA THR A 43 -11.95 41.08 11.69
C THR A 43 -11.13 41.04 10.39
N SER A 44 -11.09 39.94 9.63
CA SER A 44 -10.51 39.96 8.28
C SER A 44 -11.59 39.86 7.22
N ASP A 45 -12.05 41.03 6.79
CA ASP A 45 -12.86 41.23 5.60
C ASP A 45 -12.23 40.56 4.36
N THR A 46 -13.06 40.21 3.37
CA THR A 46 -12.70 39.66 2.05
C THR A 46 -12.02 38.28 1.96
N CYS A 47 -12.82 37.22 1.73
CA CYS A 47 -12.69 36.29 0.58
C CYS A 47 -13.56 35.02 0.81
N ASN A 48 -14.70 34.95 0.11
CA ASN A 48 -15.70 33.87 0.12
C ASN A 48 -15.21 32.54 -0.50
N ASN A 49 -14.10 31.98 -0.01
CA ASN A 49 -13.68 30.64 -0.43
C ASN A 49 -14.02 29.61 0.65
N LEU A 50 -15.07 28.82 0.40
CA LEU A 50 -15.53 27.73 1.28
C LEU A 50 -14.39 26.82 1.74
N ASN A 51 -13.40 26.55 0.88
CA ASN A 51 -12.23 25.75 1.27
C ASN A 51 -11.38 26.44 2.34
N ARG A 52 -11.16 27.74 2.24
CA ARG A 52 -10.42 28.50 3.27
C ARG A 52 -11.19 28.55 4.58
N THR A 53 -12.50 28.77 4.54
CA THR A 53 -13.36 28.76 5.75
C THR A 53 -13.34 27.38 6.41
N TRP A 54 -13.43 26.31 5.62
CA TRP A 54 -13.35 24.93 6.11
C TRP A 54 -11.98 24.60 6.72
N HIS A 55 -10.88 25.02 6.09
CA HIS A 55 -9.54 24.87 6.65
C HIS A 55 -9.36 25.64 7.97
N ARG A 56 -9.92 26.86 8.06
CA ARG A 56 -9.91 27.66 9.29
C ARG A 56 -10.69 26.97 10.41
N PHE A 57 -11.91 26.52 10.12
CA PHE A 57 -12.74 25.77 11.06
C PHE A 57 -12.01 24.54 11.61
N LYS A 58 -11.41 23.71 10.74
CA LYS A 58 -10.59 22.56 11.15
C LYS A 58 -9.43 22.95 12.07
N THR A 59 -8.78 24.07 11.78
CA THR A 59 -7.64 24.55 12.58
C THR A 59 -8.10 24.97 13.99
N ILE A 60 -9.25 25.64 14.10
CA ILE A 60 -9.85 26.03 15.38
C ILE A 60 -10.22 24.79 16.19
N LEU A 61 -10.93 23.83 15.59
CA LEU A 61 -11.28 22.56 16.25
C LEU A 61 -10.04 21.82 16.75
N LEU A 62 -8.98 21.75 15.95
CA LEU A 62 -7.74 21.09 16.35
C LEU A 62 -7.02 21.81 17.48
N LYS A 63 -7.05 23.16 17.49
CA LYS A 63 -6.45 23.97 18.55
C LYS A 63 -7.21 23.79 19.87
N ALA A 64 -8.53 23.85 19.83
CA ALA A 64 -9.37 23.60 21.01
C ALA A 64 -9.22 22.16 21.52
N ALA A 65 -9.12 21.18 20.62
CA ALA A 65 -8.90 19.79 21.03
C ALA A 65 -7.55 19.59 21.73
N ARG A 66 -6.51 20.34 21.30
CA ARG A 66 -5.17 20.33 21.91
C ARG A 66 -5.15 20.89 23.33
N SER A 67 -5.95 21.92 23.60
CA SER A 67 -6.03 22.54 24.93
C SER A 67 -6.93 21.75 25.88
N ALA A 68 -8.02 21.18 25.36
CA ALA A 68 -9.05 20.57 26.20
C ALA A 68 -8.87 19.07 26.46
N PHE A 69 -8.23 18.32 25.56
CA PHE A 69 -8.16 16.86 25.66
C PHE A 69 -6.73 16.35 25.83
N PRO A 70 -6.53 15.29 26.65
CA PRO A 70 -5.24 14.66 26.78
C PRO A 70 -4.80 14.01 25.46
N LYS A 71 -3.50 14.11 25.18
CA LYS A 71 -2.89 13.58 23.97
C LYS A 71 -2.84 12.05 24.03
N GLN A 72 -3.55 11.36 23.15
CA GLN A 72 -3.41 9.90 22.99
C GLN A 72 -2.59 9.57 21.75
N VAL A 73 -1.61 8.69 21.90
CA VAL A 73 -0.79 8.18 20.80
C VAL A 73 -1.33 6.81 20.40
N ILE A 74 -2.05 6.75 19.28
CA ILE A 74 -2.59 5.51 18.76
C ILE A 74 -1.61 4.94 17.75
N SER A 75 -1.24 3.67 17.91
CA SER A 75 -0.45 2.95 16.91
C SER A 75 -1.29 2.72 15.65
N LEU A 76 -0.78 3.16 14.51
CA LEU A 76 -1.29 2.84 13.17
C LEU A 76 -0.78 1.47 12.68
N ASN A 77 -0.28 0.61 13.57
CA ASN A 77 0.07 -0.78 13.26
C ASN A 77 -1.17 -1.65 12.99
N LYS A 78 -2.19 -1.13 12.30
CA LYS A 78 -3.04 -2.01 11.51
C LYS A 78 -2.12 -2.56 10.43
N THR A 79 -1.84 -3.86 10.49
CA THR A 79 -1.37 -4.61 9.33
C THR A 79 -2.19 -4.11 8.16
N LYS A 80 -1.54 -3.49 7.17
CA LYS A 80 -2.23 -3.09 5.93
C LYS A 80 -2.84 -4.38 5.41
N LYS A 81 -4.14 -4.57 5.66
CA LYS A 81 -4.86 -5.76 5.21
C LYS A 81 -4.81 -5.62 3.69
N ILE A 82 -3.96 -6.43 3.08
CA ILE A 82 -3.81 -6.43 1.63
C ILE A 82 -5.20 -6.73 1.09
N PRO A 83 -5.74 -5.89 0.18
CA PRO A 83 -7.01 -6.15 -0.46
C PRO A 83 -7.00 -7.56 -1.05
N VAL A 84 -8.07 -8.32 -0.85
CA VAL A 84 -8.13 -9.73 -1.25
C VAL A 84 -7.84 -9.86 -2.76
N GLU A 85 -8.29 -8.88 -3.54
CA GLU A 85 -8.12 -8.75 -4.97
C GLU A 85 -6.64 -8.60 -5.40
N LEU A 86 -5.77 -8.08 -4.52
CA LEU A 86 -4.35 -7.87 -4.79
C LEU A 86 -3.47 -9.04 -4.33
N GLN A 87 -4.01 -9.96 -3.53
CA GLN A 87 -3.25 -11.10 -2.99
C GLN A 87 -2.67 -12.00 -4.09
N PRO A 88 -3.40 -12.35 -5.18
CA PRO A 88 -2.85 -13.19 -6.24
C PRO A 88 -1.62 -12.56 -6.92
N TYR A 89 -1.70 -11.27 -7.24
CA TYR A 89 -0.59 -10.52 -7.85
C TYR A 89 0.62 -10.42 -6.93
N GLN A 90 0.42 -10.23 -5.61
CA GLN A 90 1.51 -10.25 -4.64
C GLN A 90 2.12 -11.64 -4.48
N HIS A 91 1.28 -12.67 -4.42
CA HIS A 91 1.72 -14.05 -4.27
C HIS A 91 2.64 -14.44 -5.41
N ILE A 92 2.21 -14.21 -6.66
CA ILE A 92 3.01 -14.56 -7.83
C ILE A 92 4.28 -13.70 -7.94
N SER A 93 4.20 -12.41 -7.59
CA SER A 93 5.37 -11.52 -7.53
C SER A 93 6.41 -12.05 -6.54
N HIS A 94 6.01 -12.37 -5.31
CA HIS A 94 6.92 -12.90 -4.30
C HIS A 94 7.49 -14.26 -4.70
N LYS A 95 6.68 -15.13 -5.31
CA LYS A 95 7.10 -16.44 -5.78
C LYS A 95 8.22 -16.32 -6.81
N LEU A 96 8.05 -15.46 -7.82
CA LEU A 96 9.06 -15.21 -8.84
C LEU A 96 10.30 -14.50 -8.28
N ASP A 97 10.11 -13.49 -7.43
CA ASP A 97 11.22 -12.78 -6.78
C ASP A 97 12.08 -13.72 -5.94
N HIS A 98 11.44 -14.59 -5.17
CA HIS A 98 12.11 -15.58 -4.36
C HIS A 98 12.91 -16.56 -5.23
N TYR A 99 12.34 -17.03 -6.34
CA TYR A 99 13.05 -17.91 -7.26
C TYR A 99 14.24 -17.22 -7.94
N ILE A 100 14.07 -16.01 -8.48
CA ILE A 100 15.18 -15.24 -9.07
C ILE A 100 16.30 -15.01 -8.05
N ARG A 101 15.94 -14.73 -6.78
CA ARG A 101 16.91 -14.60 -5.68
C ARG A 101 17.57 -15.93 -5.34
N SER A 102 16.87 -17.06 -5.37
CA SER A 102 17.50 -18.35 -5.09
C SER A 102 18.59 -18.66 -6.13
N LEU A 103 18.38 -18.29 -7.39
CA LEU A 103 19.37 -18.47 -8.47
C LEU A 103 20.67 -17.66 -8.29
N SER A 104 20.78 -16.75 -7.32
CA SER A 104 22.04 -16.04 -7.03
C SER A 104 23.05 -16.85 -6.21
N ARG A 105 22.67 -18.05 -5.73
CA ARG A 105 23.59 -18.99 -5.09
C ARG A 105 24.48 -19.67 -6.14
N HIS A 106 25.56 -20.32 -5.69
CA HIS A 106 26.30 -21.25 -6.55
C HIS A 106 25.37 -22.40 -6.91
N PHE A 107 25.21 -22.65 -8.21
CA PHE A 107 24.37 -23.71 -8.76
C PHE A 107 25.21 -24.57 -9.71
N THR A 108 24.81 -25.82 -9.86
CA THR A 108 25.12 -26.71 -10.96
C THR A 108 23.94 -26.80 -11.93
N ILE A 109 24.17 -27.34 -13.12
CA ILE A 109 23.09 -27.56 -14.10
C ILE A 109 22.00 -28.51 -13.57
N SER A 110 22.37 -29.51 -12.75
CA SER A 110 21.44 -30.45 -12.11
C SER A 110 20.56 -29.76 -11.08
N GLU A 111 21.15 -28.92 -10.23
CA GLU A 111 20.38 -28.14 -9.25
C GLU A 111 19.45 -27.14 -9.93
N LEU A 112 19.88 -26.53 -11.04
CA LEU A 112 19.04 -25.63 -11.83
C LEU A 112 17.84 -26.40 -12.38
N TYR A 113 18.09 -27.54 -13.04
CA TYR A 113 17.04 -28.43 -13.54
C TYR A 113 16.05 -28.84 -12.45
N GLY A 114 16.54 -29.32 -11.30
CA GLY A 114 15.69 -29.74 -10.19
C GLY A 114 14.87 -28.58 -9.60
N SER A 115 15.47 -27.40 -9.45
CA SER A 115 14.78 -26.21 -8.95
C SER A 115 13.72 -25.71 -9.93
N TRP A 116 14.04 -25.71 -11.23
CA TRP A 116 13.14 -25.25 -12.29
C TRP A 116 11.97 -26.20 -12.49
N SER A 117 12.21 -27.51 -12.44
CA SER A 117 11.18 -28.55 -12.50
C SER A 117 10.16 -28.44 -11.38
N ARG A 118 10.55 -27.93 -10.20
CA ARG A 118 9.62 -27.65 -9.09
C ARG A 118 8.92 -26.31 -9.25
N PHE A 119 9.65 -25.29 -9.70
CA PHE A 119 9.12 -23.94 -9.80
C PHE A 119 8.13 -23.79 -10.95
N TYR A 120 8.51 -24.16 -12.18
CA TYR A 120 7.77 -23.87 -13.40
C TYR A 120 6.33 -24.40 -13.39
N PRO A 121 6.07 -25.69 -13.08
CA PRO A 121 4.69 -26.22 -13.04
C PRO A 121 3.83 -25.54 -11.97
N SER A 122 4.45 -25.06 -10.90
CA SER A 122 3.74 -24.36 -9.82
C SER A 122 3.50 -22.88 -10.11
N PHE A 123 4.25 -22.29 -11.05
CA PHE A 123 4.22 -20.87 -11.37
C PHE A 123 3.33 -20.58 -12.59
N CYS A 124 3.46 -21.36 -13.65
CA CYS A 124 2.78 -21.10 -14.92
C CYS A 124 1.25 -21.03 -14.82
N PRO A 125 0.55 -21.96 -14.14
CA PRO A 125 -0.91 -21.87 -14.02
C PRO A 125 -1.36 -20.57 -13.35
N LEU A 126 -0.69 -20.19 -12.26
CA LEU A 126 -0.97 -18.93 -11.54
C LEU A 126 -0.68 -17.70 -12.40
N PHE A 127 0.35 -17.76 -13.24
CA PHE A 127 0.67 -16.67 -14.15
C PHE A 127 -0.42 -16.50 -15.21
N LEU A 128 -0.85 -17.60 -15.83
CA LEU A 128 -1.84 -17.57 -16.90
C LEU A 128 -3.24 -17.22 -16.40
N GLU A 129 -3.57 -17.53 -15.16
CA GLU A 129 -4.81 -17.08 -14.52
C GLU A 129 -4.88 -15.54 -14.42
N LEU A 130 -3.74 -14.88 -14.17
CA LEU A 130 -3.66 -13.42 -13.99
C LEU A 130 -3.25 -12.66 -15.26
N PHE A 131 -2.60 -13.34 -16.20
CA PHE A 131 -1.98 -12.77 -17.39
C PHE A 131 -2.22 -13.67 -18.62
N SER A 132 -3.47 -14.08 -18.84
CA SER A 132 -3.88 -14.94 -19.96
C SER A 132 -3.41 -14.39 -21.32
N GLU A 133 -3.47 -13.08 -21.49
CA GLU A 133 -3.03 -12.37 -22.71
C GLU A 133 -1.52 -12.44 -22.96
N ARG A 134 -0.73 -12.91 -22.00
CA ARG A 134 0.74 -12.89 -22.02
C ARG A 134 1.38 -14.26 -22.11
N MET A 135 0.71 -15.17 -22.83
CA MET A 135 1.25 -16.49 -23.20
C MET A 135 2.60 -16.37 -23.94
N ASP A 136 2.81 -15.28 -24.70
CA ASP A 136 4.07 -14.96 -25.37
C ASP A 136 5.29 -15.00 -24.45
N LEU A 137 5.14 -14.58 -23.20
CA LEU A 137 6.22 -14.53 -22.23
C LEU A 137 6.53 -15.91 -21.62
N ILE A 138 5.49 -16.72 -21.39
CA ILE A 138 5.68 -18.10 -20.89
C ILE A 138 6.29 -18.99 -21.95
N ASN A 139 5.91 -18.80 -23.22
CA ASN A 139 6.44 -19.58 -24.34
C ASN A 139 7.93 -19.34 -24.60
N GLN A 140 8.51 -18.26 -24.06
CA GLN A 140 9.96 -18.02 -24.11
C GLN A 140 10.75 -18.86 -23.10
N PHE A 141 10.06 -19.49 -22.15
CA PHE A 141 10.69 -20.32 -21.16
C PHE A 141 10.92 -21.74 -21.68
N SER A 142 12.13 -22.21 -21.46
CA SER A 142 12.51 -23.61 -21.65
C SER A 142 11.63 -24.50 -20.79
N ALA A 143 11.06 -25.56 -21.38
CA ALA A 143 10.43 -26.61 -20.61
C ALA A 143 11.47 -27.21 -19.65
N PRO A 144 11.09 -27.64 -18.43
CA PRO A 144 12.05 -28.22 -17.51
C PRO A 144 12.86 -29.37 -18.10
N THR A 145 12.21 -30.20 -18.91
CA THR A 145 12.82 -31.35 -19.59
C THR A 145 13.85 -30.97 -20.66
N SER A 146 13.75 -29.79 -21.28
CA SER A 146 14.67 -29.34 -22.35
C SER A 146 15.89 -28.58 -21.82
N LEU A 147 15.91 -28.24 -20.53
CA LEU A 147 16.92 -27.35 -19.95
C LEU A 147 18.35 -27.89 -20.10
N TYR A 148 18.54 -29.21 -19.95
CA TYR A 148 19.83 -29.86 -20.14
C TYR A 148 20.29 -29.81 -21.59
N SER A 149 19.43 -30.20 -22.53
CA SER A 149 19.74 -30.19 -23.96
C SER A 149 20.03 -28.77 -24.47
N GLU A 150 19.29 -27.77 -23.98
CA GLU A 150 19.52 -26.37 -24.33
C GLU A 150 20.83 -25.84 -23.76
N PHE A 151 21.19 -26.21 -22.53
CA PHE A 151 22.48 -25.86 -21.97
C PHE A 151 23.62 -26.45 -22.79
N THR A 152 23.58 -27.75 -23.12
CA THR A 152 24.61 -28.40 -23.94
C THR A 152 24.69 -27.80 -25.34
N ALA A 153 23.55 -27.53 -25.98
CA ALA A 153 23.50 -26.91 -27.30
C ALA A 153 24.00 -25.46 -27.31
N SER A 154 23.88 -24.74 -26.18
CA SER A 154 24.33 -23.35 -26.09
C SER A 154 25.84 -23.17 -26.20
N ASN A 155 26.62 -24.22 -25.89
CA ASN A 155 28.08 -24.19 -25.79
C ASN A 155 28.62 -23.03 -24.92
N LEU A 156 27.86 -22.67 -23.87
CA LEU A 156 28.21 -21.59 -22.93
C LEU A 156 28.77 -22.17 -21.64
N SER A 157 29.58 -21.38 -20.94
CA SER A 157 29.85 -21.67 -19.53
C SER A 157 28.55 -21.59 -18.73
N PHE A 158 28.42 -22.42 -17.69
CA PHE A 158 27.22 -22.46 -16.85
C PHE A 158 26.85 -21.10 -16.28
N LYS A 159 27.84 -20.30 -15.86
CA LYS A 159 27.62 -18.94 -15.34
C LYS A 159 26.97 -18.02 -16.38
N THR A 160 27.41 -18.08 -17.63
CA THR A 160 26.85 -17.29 -18.73
C THR A 160 25.44 -17.76 -19.07
N TYR A 161 25.22 -19.08 -19.14
CA TYR A 161 23.89 -19.66 -19.35
C TYR A 161 22.91 -19.24 -18.25
N LEU A 162 23.31 -19.35 -16.98
CA LEU A 162 22.50 -18.96 -15.83
C LEU A 162 22.13 -17.47 -15.86
N ASN A 163 23.04 -16.60 -16.31
CA ASN A 163 22.74 -15.17 -16.47
C ASN A 163 21.73 -14.92 -17.60
N LYS A 164 21.83 -15.63 -18.73
CA LYS A 164 20.82 -15.58 -19.80
C LYS A 164 19.46 -16.07 -19.30
N PHE A 165 19.43 -17.20 -18.59
CA PHE A 165 18.22 -17.76 -17.99
C PHE A 165 17.55 -16.77 -17.02
N LYS A 166 18.31 -16.13 -16.12
CA LYS A 166 17.79 -15.04 -15.27
C LYS A 166 17.26 -13.88 -16.10
N GLY A 167 17.92 -13.56 -17.20
CA GLY A 167 17.49 -12.54 -18.16
C GLY A 167 16.08 -12.80 -18.71
N LEU A 168 15.74 -14.05 -19.01
CA LEU A 168 14.39 -14.45 -19.46
C LEU A 168 13.32 -14.20 -18.40
N LEU A 169 13.64 -14.37 -17.11
CA LEU A 169 12.68 -14.18 -16.00
C LEU A 169 12.40 -12.68 -15.71
N ARG A 170 13.32 -11.78 -16.07
CA ARG A 170 13.22 -10.34 -15.74
C ARG A 170 12.03 -9.63 -16.41
N PRO A 171 11.72 -9.84 -17.70
CA PRO A 171 10.51 -9.30 -18.33
C PRO A 171 9.23 -9.65 -17.56
N VAL A 172 9.08 -10.91 -17.18
CA VAL A 172 7.92 -11.39 -16.41
C VAL A 172 7.85 -10.72 -15.04
N GLN A 173 8.98 -10.61 -14.35
CA GLN A 173 9.07 -9.90 -13.06
C GLN A 173 8.64 -8.43 -13.18
N ARG A 174 9.11 -7.74 -14.23
CA ARG A 174 8.76 -6.34 -14.49
C ARG A 174 7.28 -6.17 -14.79
N LEU A 175 6.71 -7.06 -15.61
CA LEU A 175 5.28 -7.06 -15.93
C LEU A 175 4.43 -7.21 -14.66
N ILE A 176 4.71 -8.24 -13.85
CA ILE A 176 3.97 -8.49 -12.60
C ILE A 176 4.08 -7.28 -11.67
N SER A 177 5.29 -6.73 -11.51
CA SER A 177 5.52 -5.57 -10.66
C SER A 177 4.76 -4.33 -11.14
N ALA A 178 4.74 -4.10 -12.46
CA ALA A 178 4.02 -2.98 -13.06
C ALA A 178 2.50 -3.12 -12.88
N LYS A 179 1.95 -4.31 -13.15
CA LYS A 179 0.53 -4.60 -12.96
C LYS A 179 0.13 -4.46 -11.49
N LEU A 180 0.90 -5.05 -10.57
CA LEU A 180 0.67 -4.92 -9.14
C LEU A 180 0.66 -3.45 -8.69
N LYS A 181 1.61 -2.65 -9.16
CA LYS A 181 1.66 -1.21 -8.85
C LYS A 181 0.43 -0.46 -9.37
N LEU A 182 -0.02 -0.78 -10.58
CA LEU A 182 -1.18 -0.20 -11.21
C LEU A 182 -2.46 -0.55 -10.43
N GLU A 183 -2.68 -1.82 -10.12
CA GLU A 183 -3.86 -2.24 -9.35
C GLU A 183 -3.86 -1.67 -7.91
N PHE A 184 -2.69 -1.54 -7.28
CA PHE A 184 -2.58 -0.83 -6.00
C PHE A 184 -2.98 0.64 -6.09
N ASN A 185 -2.70 1.30 -7.21
CA ASN A 185 -3.08 2.69 -7.41
C ASN A 185 -4.58 2.83 -7.66
N HIS A 186 -5.17 1.93 -8.46
CA HIS A 186 -6.61 1.86 -8.65
C HIS A 186 -7.33 1.64 -7.32
N TYR A 187 -6.92 0.63 -6.54
CA TYR A 187 -7.50 0.38 -5.23
C TYR A 187 -7.45 1.61 -4.31
N LYS A 188 -6.33 2.32 -4.24
CA LYS A 188 -6.22 3.54 -3.42
C LYS A 188 -7.17 4.64 -3.89
N HIS A 189 -7.29 4.80 -5.20
CA HIS A 189 -8.16 5.80 -5.79
C HIS A 189 -9.64 5.48 -5.54
N ASP A 190 -10.03 4.22 -5.67
CA ASP A 190 -11.41 3.78 -5.43
C ASP A 190 -11.74 3.81 -3.94
N ALA A 191 -10.81 3.41 -3.07
CA ALA A 191 -10.94 3.58 -1.62
C ALA A 191 -11.10 5.05 -1.24
N MET A 192 -10.34 5.95 -1.87
CA MET A 192 -10.48 7.40 -1.66
C MET A 192 -11.85 7.92 -2.14
N LYS A 193 -12.30 7.51 -3.33
CA LYS A 193 -13.62 7.87 -3.85
C LYS A 193 -14.75 7.37 -2.93
N SER A 194 -14.67 6.13 -2.48
CA SER A 194 -15.62 5.53 -1.55
C SER A 194 -15.66 6.29 -0.21
N ALA A 195 -14.49 6.62 0.35
CA ALA A 195 -14.42 7.41 1.59
C ALA A 195 -15.00 8.83 1.42
N ILE A 196 -14.81 9.47 0.26
CA ILE A 196 -15.42 10.78 -0.05
C ILE A 196 -16.94 10.63 -0.16
N ALA A 197 -17.42 9.60 -0.86
CA ALA A 197 -18.85 9.33 -1.01
C ALA A 197 -19.51 9.06 0.34
N GLU A 198 -18.92 8.20 1.17
CA GLU A 198 -19.38 7.92 2.54
C GLU A 198 -19.42 9.20 3.38
N ARG A 199 -18.36 10.01 3.32
CA ARG A 199 -18.32 11.30 4.02
C ARG A 199 -19.43 12.23 3.54
N ASN A 200 -19.68 12.31 2.23
CA ASN A 200 -20.73 13.16 1.67
C ASN A 200 -22.12 12.64 2.09
N ALA A 201 -22.36 11.33 2.05
CA ALA A 201 -23.62 10.74 2.55
C ALA A 201 -23.84 11.07 4.02
N ASN A 202 -22.81 10.86 4.87
CA ASN A 202 -22.88 11.23 6.28
C ASN A 202 -23.14 12.73 6.48
N PHE A 203 -22.63 13.63 5.60
CA PHE A 203 -22.88 15.07 5.71
C PHE A 203 -24.37 15.41 5.54
N TYR A 204 -25.05 14.76 4.60
CA TYR A 204 -26.45 15.00 4.30
C TYR A 204 -27.40 14.25 5.25
N GLU A 205 -27.04 13.04 5.68
CA GLU A 205 -27.93 12.15 6.44
C GLU A 205 -27.73 12.21 7.97
N ASP A 206 -26.50 12.35 8.46
CA ASP A 206 -26.18 12.37 9.89
C ASP A 206 -24.95 13.26 10.17
N LYS A 207 -25.21 14.53 10.47
CA LYS A 207 -24.19 15.53 10.81
C LYS A 207 -23.27 15.08 11.94
N GLY A 208 -23.77 14.28 12.89
CA GLY A 208 -22.97 13.72 14.00
C GLY A 208 -22.04 12.60 13.54
N LYS A 209 -22.47 11.75 12.60
CA LYS A 209 -21.64 10.72 11.95
C LYS A 209 -20.61 11.34 11.01
N PHE A 210 -20.95 12.42 10.31
CA PHE A 210 -20.01 13.20 9.49
C PHE A 210 -18.86 13.79 10.30
N ILE A 211 -19.16 14.40 11.46
CA ILE A 211 -18.14 14.93 12.37
C ILE A 211 -17.23 13.79 12.85
N ARG A 212 -17.82 12.65 13.26
CA ARG A 212 -17.07 11.47 13.70
C ARG A 212 -16.17 10.89 12.61
N SER A 213 -16.66 10.73 11.38
CA SER A 213 -15.86 10.20 10.25
C SER A 213 -14.77 11.17 9.79
N SER A 214 -14.97 12.48 10.00
CA SER A 214 -14.01 13.53 9.58
C SER A 214 -12.89 13.79 10.60
N LEU A 215 -13.09 13.40 11.87
CA LEU A 215 -12.11 13.55 12.96
C LEU A 215 -11.19 12.33 13.11
N ASN A 216 -11.60 11.17 12.60
CA ASN A 216 -10.80 9.94 12.54
C ASN A 216 -9.76 9.93 11.42
#